data_AF-A0A533YM22-F1
#
_entry.id   AF-A0A533YM22-F1
#
_cell.length_a   1.000
_cell.length_b   1.000
_cell.length_c   1.000
_cell.angle_alpha   90.00
_cell.angle_beta   90.00
_cell.angle_gamma   90.00
#
_symmetry.space_group_name_H-M   'P 1'
#
loop_
_entity.id
_entity.type
_entity.pdbx_description
1 polymer ?
#
loop_
_entity_poly.entity_id
_entity_poly.type
_entity_poly.pdbx_seq_one_letter_code
_entity_poly.pdbx_strand_id
1 'polypeptide(L)'
;MLPNSILFWSLNGESSLSLSDRLKPVDIAINESDSLSRVREELLSGGYPVLVTRCDSVRDPVFDLLKYVARENLATKVIINARAGAVEDAVRVMKAGATDFIISENFDARIAESILRALAHIPGALPKGSETASQTDDAEPVLVGQSPAICEIRSAVNLVAKSQTTVLITGESGTGKEVVSRLIHLKSNRSGMPFVALNCATLPKDVIENELFGHEKGAFTGALLKKPGCFELANHGTLFFDEIAEMSQETQAKLLRAIETQKFRRLGGKEEVKVDVRMIAATNKNVGVALILLCSSSISSGHFPGNTANPISGSTTNAWKCLPPTIGPATSGKSGTWSSAPW
;
A
#
# COMPACT_ATOMS: atom_id res chain seq x y z
N MET A 1 26.92 3.57 -15.34
CA MET A 1 25.59 3.11 -14.87
C MET A 1 24.67 3.05 -16.05
N LEU A 2 24.09 1.89 -16.32
CA LEU A 2 22.94 1.76 -17.21
C LEU A 2 21.71 2.01 -16.32
N PRO A 3 21.09 3.20 -16.36
CA PRO A 3 20.14 3.63 -15.34
C PRO A 3 18.90 2.72 -15.25
N ASN A 4 18.56 2.03 -16.35
CA ASN A 4 17.37 1.17 -16.47
C ASN A 4 17.72 -0.31 -16.65
N SER A 5 18.86 -0.80 -16.15
CA SER A 5 19.20 -2.24 -16.25
C SER A 5 19.24 -2.93 -14.90
N ILE A 6 18.59 -4.07 -14.80
CA ILE A 6 18.69 -4.97 -13.65
C ILE A 6 19.52 -6.20 -14.00
N LEU A 7 20.26 -6.69 -13.02
CA LEU A 7 20.96 -7.96 -13.12
C LEU A 7 20.07 -9.06 -12.56
N PHE A 8 19.88 -10.13 -13.31
CA PHE A 8 19.15 -11.30 -12.87
C PHE A 8 20.10 -12.50 -12.76
N TRP A 9 20.03 -13.19 -11.62
CA TRP A 9 20.78 -14.41 -11.39
C TRP A 9 19.88 -15.50 -10.80
N SER A 10 20.01 -16.71 -11.30
CA SER A 10 19.27 -17.87 -10.81
C SER A 10 20.22 -18.97 -10.37
N LEU A 11 20.02 -19.53 -9.18
CA LEU A 11 20.81 -20.66 -8.68
C LEU A 11 20.57 -21.94 -9.50
N ASN A 12 19.41 -22.06 -10.14
CA ASN A 12 18.99 -23.26 -10.87
C ASN A 12 18.95 -23.05 -12.39
N GLY A 13 19.51 -21.95 -12.90
CA GLY A 13 19.49 -21.64 -14.33
C GLY A 13 18.09 -21.34 -14.88
N GLU A 14 17.16 -20.90 -14.03
CA GLU A 14 15.85 -20.42 -14.49
C GLU A 14 16.01 -19.13 -15.28
N SER A 15 15.30 -19.04 -16.40
CA SER A 15 15.30 -17.83 -17.22
C SER A 15 14.44 -16.72 -16.60
N SER A 16 14.87 -15.48 -16.83
CA SER A 16 14.12 -14.27 -16.50
C SER A 16 12.99 -13.97 -17.49
N LEU A 17 12.72 -14.81 -18.50
CA LEU A 17 11.68 -14.58 -19.52
C LEU A 17 10.33 -14.14 -18.93
N SER A 18 9.85 -14.84 -17.89
CA SER A 18 8.60 -14.48 -17.18
C SER A 18 8.67 -13.14 -16.45
N LEU A 19 9.85 -12.72 -16.01
CA LEU A 19 10.09 -11.42 -15.39
C LEU A 19 10.19 -10.32 -16.46
N SER A 20 10.83 -10.63 -17.60
CA SER A 20 10.96 -9.72 -18.75
C SER A 20 9.59 -9.32 -19.29
N ASP A 21 8.66 -10.27 -19.45
CA ASP A 21 7.29 -9.99 -19.92
C ASP A 21 6.53 -9.02 -19.01
N ARG A 22 6.80 -9.06 -17.70
CA ARG A 22 6.16 -8.20 -16.71
C ARG A 22 6.82 -6.82 -16.61
N LEU A 23 8.09 -6.70 -16.96
CA LEU A 23 8.86 -5.45 -16.92
C LEU A 23 8.90 -4.73 -18.27
N LYS A 24 8.46 -5.38 -19.36
CA LYS A 24 8.22 -4.75 -20.68
C LYS A 24 7.48 -3.41 -20.62
N PRO A 25 6.45 -3.20 -19.78
CA PRO A 25 5.73 -1.93 -19.72
C PRO A 25 6.57 -0.75 -19.20
N VAL A 26 7.71 -1.01 -18.55
CA VAL A 26 8.50 -0.01 -17.82
C VAL A 26 9.88 0.23 -18.44
N ASP A 27 10.15 -0.35 -19.62
CA ASP A 27 11.42 -0.19 -20.36
C ASP A 27 12.69 -0.48 -19.51
N ILE A 28 12.62 -1.53 -18.70
CA ILE A 28 13.73 -2.01 -17.87
C ILE A 28 14.43 -3.17 -18.61
N ALA A 29 15.72 -3.01 -18.89
CA ALA A 29 16.55 -4.05 -19.46
C ALA A 29 16.91 -5.09 -18.37
N ILE A 30 16.77 -6.38 -18.68
CA ILE A 30 17.18 -7.47 -17.80
C ILE A 30 18.39 -8.14 -18.43
N ASN A 31 19.50 -8.15 -17.69
CA ASN A 31 20.69 -8.91 -18.07
C ASN A 31 20.74 -10.16 -17.22
N GLU A 32 20.74 -11.33 -17.86
CA GLU A 32 20.89 -12.62 -17.18
C GLU A 32 22.37 -12.98 -17.07
N SER A 33 22.76 -13.51 -15.93
CA SER A 33 24.12 -14.00 -15.69
C SER A 33 24.06 -15.44 -15.22
N ASP A 34 24.89 -16.30 -15.81
CA ASP A 34 24.81 -17.75 -15.60
C ASP A 34 25.65 -18.24 -14.40
N SER A 35 26.47 -17.36 -13.81
CA SER A 35 27.46 -17.74 -12.78
C SER A 35 27.65 -16.64 -11.74
N LEU A 36 27.81 -17.05 -10.47
CA LEU A 36 28.11 -16.15 -9.36
C LEU A 36 29.40 -15.34 -9.60
N SER A 37 30.42 -15.92 -10.24
CA SER A 37 31.67 -15.22 -10.56
C SER A 37 31.43 -14.06 -11.52
N ARG A 38 30.58 -14.30 -12.52
CA ARG A 38 30.22 -13.30 -13.53
C ARG A 38 29.33 -12.20 -12.96
N VAL A 39 28.38 -12.57 -12.08
CA VAL A 39 27.59 -11.60 -11.30
C VAL A 39 28.50 -10.65 -10.53
N ARG A 40 29.55 -11.16 -9.87
CA ARG A 40 30.50 -10.32 -9.13
C ARG A 40 31.24 -9.33 -10.02
N GLU A 41 31.74 -9.77 -11.17
CA GLU A 41 32.40 -8.90 -12.15
C GLU A 41 31.44 -7.82 -12.70
N GLU A 42 30.21 -8.19 -13.01
CA GLU A 42 29.16 -7.31 -13.53
C GLU A 42 28.73 -6.27 -12.49
N LEU A 43 28.66 -6.66 -11.22
CA LEU A 43 28.38 -5.75 -10.11
C LEU A 43 29.51 -4.74 -9.88
N LEU A 44 30.77 -5.17 -9.96
CA LEU A 44 31.94 -4.28 -9.85
C LEU A 44 32.01 -3.25 -10.98
N SER A 45 31.52 -3.59 -12.16
CA SER A 45 31.45 -2.66 -13.29
C SER A 45 30.50 -1.47 -13.04
N GLY A 46 29.69 -1.50 -11.96
CA GLY A 46 28.81 -0.41 -11.55
C GLY A 46 27.64 -0.15 -12.52
N GLY A 47 27.27 -1.17 -13.29
CA GLY A 47 26.22 -1.09 -14.29
C GLY A 47 24.80 -1.26 -13.74
N TYR A 48 24.64 -2.04 -12.67
CA TYR A 48 23.35 -2.58 -12.25
C TYR A 48 22.89 -2.04 -10.89
N PRO A 49 21.93 -1.11 -10.88
CA PRO A 49 21.31 -0.59 -9.66
C PRO A 49 20.58 -1.64 -8.81
N VAL A 50 20.01 -2.66 -9.45
CA VAL A 50 19.24 -3.73 -8.78
C VAL A 50 19.70 -5.10 -9.26
N LEU A 51 19.85 -6.03 -8.31
CA LEU A 51 20.13 -7.44 -8.52
C LEU A 51 18.95 -8.26 -8.01
N VAL A 52 18.38 -9.09 -8.89
CA VAL A 52 17.29 -10.02 -8.57
C VAL A 52 17.85 -11.43 -8.57
N THR A 53 17.73 -12.12 -7.44
CA THR A 53 18.18 -13.51 -7.30
C THR A 53 17.01 -14.47 -7.17
N ARG A 54 17.02 -15.58 -7.91
CA ARG A 54 16.01 -16.65 -7.84
C ARG A 54 16.61 -17.93 -7.27
N CYS A 55 15.96 -18.52 -6.26
CA CYS A 55 16.38 -19.78 -5.64
C CYS A 55 15.19 -20.64 -5.20
N ASP A 56 15.34 -21.96 -5.15
CA ASP A 56 14.29 -22.82 -4.55
C ASP A 56 14.24 -22.68 -3.03
N SER A 57 15.42 -22.58 -2.41
CA SER A 57 15.62 -22.45 -0.97
C SER A 57 16.82 -21.54 -0.71
N VAL A 58 16.79 -20.83 0.41
CA VAL A 58 17.89 -19.93 0.80
C VAL A 58 19.09 -20.77 1.23
N ARG A 59 20.20 -20.67 0.48
CA ARG A 59 21.45 -21.43 0.70
C ARG A 59 22.67 -20.50 0.72
N ASP A 60 23.82 -21.07 1.07
CA ASP A 60 25.10 -20.36 1.20
C ASP A 60 25.46 -19.45 0.01
N PRO A 61 25.22 -19.82 -1.27
CA PRO A 61 25.55 -18.94 -2.40
C PRO A 61 24.82 -17.58 -2.37
N VAL A 62 23.59 -17.53 -1.85
CA VAL A 62 22.81 -16.30 -1.69
C VAL A 62 23.40 -15.43 -0.58
N PHE A 63 23.79 -16.04 0.54
CA PHE A 63 24.44 -15.30 1.63
C PHE A 63 25.84 -14.81 1.26
N ASP A 64 26.60 -15.58 0.48
CA ASP A 64 27.91 -15.18 -0.01
C ASP A 64 27.82 -14.01 -0.98
N LEU A 65 26.75 -13.95 -1.79
CA LEU A 65 26.44 -12.80 -2.62
C LEU A 65 26.13 -11.56 -1.79
N LEU A 66 25.26 -11.67 -0.79
CA LEU A 66 24.92 -10.53 0.10
C LEU A 66 26.14 -10.02 0.87
N LYS A 67 26.94 -10.93 1.42
CA LYS A 67 28.21 -10.57 2.09
C LYS A 67 29.18 -9.90 1.12
N TYR A 68 29.23 -10.35 -0.13
CA TYR A 68 30.07 -9.75 -1.16
C TYR A 68 29.64 -8.31 -1.47
N VAL A 69 28.34 -8.08 -1.73
CA VAL A 69 27.77 -6.75 -1.97
C VAL A 69 28.04 -5.80 -0.81
N ALA A 70 27.89 -6.29 0.43
CA ALA A 70 28.18 -5.51 1.63
C ALA A 70 29.68 -5.21 1.82
N ARG A 71 30.57 -6.18 1.55
CA ARG A 71 32.03 -6.02 1.69
C ARG A 71 32.62 -5.02 0.71
N GLU A 72 32.16 -5.08 -0.54
CA GLU A 72 32.61 -4.19 -1.62
C GLU A 72 31.88 -2.83 -1.59
N ASN A 73 31.00 -2.60 -0.59
CA ASN A 73 30.22 -1.38 -0.41
C ASN A 73 29.45 -0.94 -1.67
N LEU A 74 28.86 -1.92 -2.37
CA LEU A 74 28.13 -1.66 -3.60
C LEU A 74 26.78 -1.03 -3.30
N ALA A 75 26.41 0.00 -4.06
CA ALA A 75 25.10 0.66 -3.94
C ALA A 75 23.93 -0.20 -4.46
N THR A 76 24.23 -1.35 -5.06
CA THR A 76 23.25 -2.25 -5.67
C THR A 76 22.27 -2.80 -4.63
N LYS A 77 20.98 -2.69 -4.92
CA LYS A 77 19.90 -3.27 -4.12
C LYS A 77 19.70 -4.73 -4.50
N VAL A 78 19.59 -5.62 -3.51
CA VAL A 78 19.48 -7.07 -3.74
C VAL A 78 18.08 -7.54 -3.34
N ILE A 79 17.33 -8.06 -4.31
CA ILE A 79 16.00 -8.64 -4.11
C ILE A 79 16.12 -10.15 -4.24
N ILE A 80 15.64 -10.88 -3.24
CA ILE A 80 15.69 -12.35 -3.24
C ILE A 80 14.29 -12.90 -3.43
N ASN A 81 14.16 -13.72 -4.46
CA ASN A 81 12.98 -14.49 -4.75
C ASN A 81 13.23 -15.97 -4.43
N ALA A 82 12.51 -16.50 -3.44
CA ALA A 82 12.55 -17.90 -3.09
C ALA A 82 11.25 -18.62 -3.50
N ARG A 83 11.32 -19.87 -3.98
CA ARG A 83 10.11 -20.69 -4.16
C ARG A 83 9.56 -21.23 -2.84
N ALA A 84 10.46 -21.55 -1.91
CA ALA A 84 10.13 -21.98 -0.57
C ALA A 84 11.13 -21.39 0.44
N GLY A 85 10.67 -21.11 1.64
CA GLY A 85 11.52 -20.60 2.72
C GLY A 85 10.75 -20.49 4.03
N ALA A 86 11.46 -20.61 5.14
CA ALA A 86 10.89 -20.38 6.46
C ALA A 86 10.96 -18.88 6.82
N VAL A 87 10.20 -18.45 7.82
CA VAL A 87 10.23 -17.06 8.30
C VAL A 87 11.65 -16.69 8.79
N GLU A 88 12.35 -17.66 9.36
CA GLU A 88 13.74 -17.55 9.80
C GLU A 88 14.69 -17.21 8.66
N ASP A 89 14.44 -17.73 7.45
CA ASP A 89 15.27 -17.46 6.28
C ASP A 89 15.11 -16.01 5.83
N ALA A 90 13.88 -15.49 5.82
CA ALA A 90 13.60 -14.10 5.52
C ALA A 90 14.35 -13.16 6.47
N VAL A 91 14.29 -13.42 7.78
CA VAL A 91 14.99 -12.62 8.80
C VAL A 91 16.50 -12.65 8.60
N ARG A 92 17.07 -13.83 8.30
CA ARG A 92 18.52 -13.99 8.09
C ARG A 92 19.00 -13.24 6.84
N VAL A 93 18.24 -13.33 5.76
CA VAL A 93 18.53 -12.69 4.48
C VAL A 93 18.45 -11.16 4.58
N MET A 94 17.40 -10.65 5.23
CA MET A 94 17.25 -9.20 5.48
C MET A 94 18.38 -8.67 6.37
N LYS A 95 18.76 -9.39 7.43
CA LYS A 95 19.92 -9.04 8.28
C LYS A 95 21.24 -9.04 7.52
N ALA A 96 21.36 -9.85 6.48
CA ALA A 96 22.55 -9.91 5.64
C ALA A 96 22.63 -8.79 4.58
N GLY A 97 21.61 -7.93 4.48
CA GLY A 97 21.62 -6.74 3.61
C GLY A 97 20.74 -6.85 2.37
N ALA A 98 19.87 -7.86 2.28
CA ALA A 98 18.86 -7.89 1.24
C ALA A 98 17.88 -6.71 1.39
N THR A 99 17.48 -6.14 0.25
CA THR A 99 16.50 -5.06 0.17
C THR A 99 15.09 -5.59 0.35
N ASP A 100 14.80 -6.77 -0.20
CA ASP A 100 13.51 -7.43 -0.06
C ASP A 100 13.65 -8.96 -0.20
N PHE A 101 12.69 -9.68 0.36
CA PHE A 101 12.62 -11.14 0.32
C PHE A 101 11.18 -11.59 0.03
N ILE A 102 10.99 -12.26 -1.11
CA ILE A 102 9.67 -12.65 -1.60
C ILE A 102 9.63 -14.17 -1.80
N ILE A 103 8.66 -14.82 -1.14
CA ILE A 103 8.35 -16.23 -1.37
C ILE A 103 7.24 -16.32 -2.42
N SER A 104 7.55 -16.96 -3.55
CA SER A 104 6.63 -17.12 -4.68
C SER A 104 7.05 -18.26 -5.59
N GLU A 105 6.12 -19.14 -5.96
CA GLU A 105 6.38 -20.21 -6.93
C GLU A 105 6.69 -19.66 -8.33
N ASN A 106 6.12 -18.51 -8.69
CA ASN A 106 6.27 -17.85 -9.99
C ASN A 106 6.64 -16.37 -9.81
N PHE A 107 7.12 -15.73 -10.89
CA PHE A 107 7.25 -14.28 -10.89
C PHE A 107 5.86 -13.63 -10.88
N ASP A 108 5.47 -13.10 -9.73
CA ASP A 108 4.23 -12.37 -9.49
C ASP A 108 4.45 -10.85 -9.40
N ALA A 109 3.36 -10.10 -9.17
CA ALA A 109 3.38 -8.64 -9.14
C ALA A 109 4.26 -8.07 -8.01
N ARG A 110 4.45 -8.80 -6.90
CA ARG A 110 5.21 -8.33 -5.74
C ARG A 110 6.68 -8.14 -6.07
N ILE A 111 7.22 -8.98 -6.95
CA ILE A 111 8.63 -8.92 -7.36
C ILE A 111 8.86 -7.72 -8.29
N ALA A 112 7.95 -7.51 -9.24
CA ALA A 112 7.99 -6.34 -10.10
C ALA A 112 7.89 -5.05 -9.27
N GLU A 113 6.96 -4.99 -8.32
CA GLU A 113 6.81 -3.84 -7.42
C GLU A 113 8.05 -3.62 -6.54
N SER A 114 8.67 -4.68 -6.03
CA SER A 114 9.91 -4.60 -5.27
C SER A 114 11.07 -4.05 -6.11
N ILE A 115 11.21 -4.50 -7.36
CA ILE A 115 12.21 -4.00 -8.31
C ILE A 115 12.00 -2.51 -8.58
N LEU A 116 10.75 -2.10 -8.85
CA LEU A 116 10.42 -0.71 -9.12
C LEU A 116 10.72 0.19 -7.92
N ARG A 117 10.34 -0.23 -6.71
CA ARG A 117 10.68 0.48 -5.46
C ARG A 117 12.19 0.59 -5.28
N ALA A 118 12.93 -0.49 -5.52
CA ALA A 118 14.39 -0.48 -5.42
C ALA A 118 15.05 0.47 -6.42
N LEU A 119 14.55 0.54 -7.66
CA LEU A 119 15.04 1.48 -8.68
C LEU A 119 14.68 2.94 -8.36
N ALA A 120 13.47 3.20 -7.86
CA ALA A 120 13.01 4.55 -7.51
C ALA A 120 13.86 5.19 -6.40
N HIS A 121 14.43 4.38 -5.50
CA HIS A 121 15.30 4.84 -4.44
C HIS A 121 16.76 5.08 -4.86
N ILE A 122 17.11 4.92 -6.15
CA ILE A 122 18.48 5.09 -6.65
C ILE A 122 18.59 6.43 -7.38
N PRO A 123 19.39 7.39 -6.86
CA PRO A 123 19.53 8.71 -7.46
C PRO A 123 20.09 8.63 -8.89
N GLY A 124 19.35 9.14 -9.88
CA GLY A 124 19.83 9.26 -11.27
C GLY A 124 19.55 8.06 -12.18
N ALA A 125 18.75 7.09 -11.74
CA ALA A 125 18.31 5.95 -12.55
C ALA A 125 17.17 6.27 -13.54
N LEU A 126 16.72 7.52 -13.66
CA LEU A 126 15.74 7.96 -14.66
C LEU A 126 16.22 9.23 -15.36
N PRO A 127 15.98 9.42 -16.68
CA PRO A 127 16.38 10.62 -17.38
C PRO A 127 15.69 11.85 -16.77
N LYS A 128 16.51 12.82 -16.39
CA LYS A 128 16.10 14.11 -15.83
C LYS A 128 15.34 14.92 -16.87
N GLY A 129 14.04 15.08 -16.67
CA GLY A 129 13.32 16.31 -17.02
C GLY A 129 13.13 17.13 -15.74
N SER A 130 13.71 18.33 -15.70
CA SER A 130 13.37 19.50 -14.88
C SER A 130 11.99 19.38 -14.17
N GLU A 131 11.76 19.56 -12.87
CA GLU A 131 12.22 20.60 -11.93
C GLU A 131 11.90 20.19 -10.47
N THR A 132 12.76 20.63 -9.54
CA THR A 132 12.46 20.96 -8.13
C THR A 132 11.70 19.94 -7.26
N ALA A 133 12.45 19.16 -6.49
CA ALA A 133 12.15 18.75 -5.13
C ALA A 133 10.66 18.54 -4.76
N SER A 134 10.08 17.44 -5.22
CA SER A 134 8.92 16.83 -4.59
C SER A 134 8.97 15.33 -4.79
N GLN A 135 8.82 14.60 -3.70
CA GLN A 135 8.63 13.16 -3.69
C GLN A 135 7.30 12.86 -4.39
N THR A 136 7.32 12.46 -5.65
CA THR A 136 6.15 11.90 -6.34
C THR A 136 6.58 10.65 -7.10
N ASP A 137 5.95 9.53 -6.74
CA ASP A 137 5.90 8.30 -7.52
C ASP A 137 5.36 8.62 -8.93
N ASP A 138 6.22 8.75 -9.94
CA ASP A 138 5.83 9.01 -11.35
C ASP A 138 5.52 7.72 -12.11
N ALA A 139 4.63 6.91 -11.55
CA ALA A 139 3.55 6.36 -12.34
C ALA A 139 2.27 6.78 -11.63
N GLU A 140 1.51 7.72 -12.21
CA GLU A 140 0.18 7.99 -11.70
C GLU A 140 -0.53 6.64 -11.53
N PRO A 141 -1.10 6.31 -10.36
CA PRO A 141 -1.82 5.07 -10.15
C PRO A 141 -2.98 5.01 -11.16
N VAL A 142 -2.76 4.35 -12.29
CA VAL A 142 -3.75 4.32 -13.37
C VAL A 142 -4.75 3.23 -13.05
N LEU A 143 -5.99 3.64 -12.79
CA LEU A 143 -7.12 2.73 -12.81
C LEU A 143 -7.42 2.34 -14.26
N VAL A 144 -6.85 1.21 -14.69
CA VAL A 144 -6.96 0.68 -16.06
C VAL A 144 -8.35 0.08 -16.30
N GLY A 145 -8.92 0.36 -17.47
CA GLY A 145 -10.22 -0.15 -17.89
C GLY A 145 -11.11 0.96 -18.47
N GLN A 146 -12.10 0.54 -19.25
CA GLN A 146 -13.12 1.40 -19.87
C GLN A 146 -14.56 0.93 -19.59
N SER A 147 -14.75 0.00 -18.66
CA SER A 147 -16.09 -0.47 -18.30
C SER A 147 -16.93 0.66 -17.68
N PRO A 148 -18.27 0.66 -17.82
CA PRO A 148 -19.11 1.67 -17.19
C PRO A 148 -18.84 1.85 -15.68
N ALA A 149 -18.63 0.74 -14.96
CA ALA A 149 -18.30 0.75 -13.54
C ALA A 149 -16.97 1.46 -13.22
N ILE A 150 -15.93 1.29 -14.05
CA ILE A 150 -14.64 1.97 -13.81
C ILE A 150 -14.72 3.47 -14.11
N CYS A 151 -15.56 3.86 -15.07
CA CYS A 151 -15.86 5.26 -15.37
C CYS A 151 -16.63 5.94 -14.22
N GLU A 152 -17.57 5.23 -13.60
CA GLU A 152 -18.25 5.69 -12.38
C GLU A 152 -17.28 5.87 -11.21
N ILE A 153 -16.40 4.90 -10.98
CA ILE A 153 -15.36 4.99 -9.94
C ILE A 153 -14.47 6.21 -10.18
N ARG A 154 -13.98 6.40 -11.41
CA ARG A 154 -13.13 7.55 -11.77
C ARG A 154 -13.84 8.89 -11.53
N SER A 155 -15.14 8.96 -11.84
CA SER A 155 -15.95 10.16 -11.62
C SER A 155 -16.14 10.45 -10.12
N ALA A 156 -16.40 9.42 -9.33
CA ALA A 156 -16.53 9.54 -7.88
C ALA A 156 -15.20 9.92 -7.20
N VAL A 157 -14.07 9.35 -7.64
CA VAL A 157 -12.73 9.74 -7.18
C VAL A 157 -12.50 11.23 -7.43
N ASN A 158 -12.78 11.72 -8.64
CA ASN A 158 -12.61 13.15 -8.96
C ASN A 158 -13.44 14.07 -8.06
N LEU A 159 -14.65 13.64 -7.69
CA LEU A 159 -15.54 14.40 -6.82
C LEU A 159 -15.04 14.40 -5.38
N VAL A 160 -14.71 13.23 -4.85
CA VAL A 160 -14.37 13.06 -3.43
C VAL A 160 -12.94 13.53 -3.12
N ALA A 161 -12.02 13.49 -4.09
CA ALA A 161 -10.65 13.94 -3.92
C ALA A 161 -10.56 15.40 -3.46
N LYS A 162 -11.42 16.29 -3.97
CA LYS A 162 -11.48 17.70 -3.56
C LYS A 162 -12.07 17.94 -2.17
N SER A 163 -12.75 16.95 -1.60
CA SER A 163 -13.30 17.03 -0.23
C SER A 163 -12.27 16.59 0.82
N GLN A 164 -12.41 17.08 2.05
CA GLN A 164 -11.67 16.60 3.22
C GLN A 164 -12.37 15.42 3.92
N THR A 165 -13.54 15.00 3.42
CA THR A 165 -14.31 13.89 4.01
C THR A 165 -13.54 12.57 3.95
N THR A 166 -13.72 11.77 5.00
CA THR A 166 -13.28 10.37 5.07
C THR A 166 -13.92 9.55 3.96
N VAL A 167 -13.14 8.66 3.34
CA VAL A 167 -13.61 7.79 2.26
C VAL A 167 -13.49 6.34 2.66
N LEU A 168 -14.54 5.56 2.45
CA LEU A 168 -14.53 4.10 2.60
C LEU A 168 -14.60 3.44 1.21
N ILE A 169 -13.62 2.60 0.91
CA ILE A 169 -13.49 1.85 -0.33
C ILE A 169 -13.81 0.39 -0.06
N THR A 170 -14.87 -0.12 -0.66
CA THR A 170 -15.28 -1.52 -0.52
C THR A 170 -15.02 -2.30 -1.79
N GLY A 171 -14.58 -3.55 -1.66
CA GLY A 171 -14.37 -4.43 -2.80
C GLY A 171 -13.56 -5.66 -2.44
N GLU A 172 -13.66 -6.71 -3.25
CA GLU A 172 -12.94 -7.96 -3.04
C GLU A 172 -11.41 -7.75 -2.98
N SER A 173 -10.69 -8.71 -2.42
CA SER A 173 -9.22 -8.64 -2.38
C SER A 173 -8.66 -8.61 -3.81
N GLY A 174 -7.62 -7.82 -4.04
CA GLY A 174 -7.00 -7.67 -5.37
C GLY A 174 -7.75 -6.78 -6.39
N THR A 175 -8.84 -6.11 -6.01
CA THR A 175 -9.62 -5.23 -6.91
C THR A 175 -9.05 -3.81 -7.10
N GLY A 176 -7.83 -3.54 -6.61
CA GLY A 176 -7.18 -2.24 -6.77
C GLY A 176 -7.65 -1.14 -5.82
N LYS A 177 -8.15 -1.49 -4.62
CA LYS A 177 -8.57 -0.52 -3.58
C LYS A 177 -7.46 0.48 -3.21
N GLU A 178 -6.22 0.01 -3.14
CA GLU A 178 -5.06 0.88 -2.90
C GLU A 178 -4.79 1.85 -4.07
N VAL A 179 -4.98 1.40 -5.31
CA VAL A 179 -4.85 2.27 -6.49
C VAL A 179 -5.86 3.41 -6.42
N VAL A 180 -7.09 3.11 -6.00
CA VAL A 180 -8.15 4.10 -5.80
C VAL A 180 -7.82 5.08 -4.66
N SER A 181 -7.29 4.61 -3.53
CA SER A 181 -6.92 5.50 -2.41
C SER A 181 -5.80 6.46 -2.78
N ARG A 182 -4.76 5.99 -3.49
CA ARG A 182 -3.68 6.83 -4.01
C ARG A 182 -4.19 7.85 -5.03
N LEU A 183 -5.10 7.44 -5.93
CA LEU A 183 -5.74 8.37 -6.87
C LEU A 183 -6.53 9.48 -6.17
N ILE A 184 -7.25 9.15 -5.09
CA ILE A 184 -7.98 10.15 -4.28
C ILE A 184 -6.99 11.14 -3.67
N HIS A 185 -5.87 10.66 -3.12
CA HIS A 185 -4.85 11.51 -2.54
C HIS A 185 -4.20 12.44 -3.57
N LEU A 186 -3.75 11.90 -4.71
CA LEU A 186 -3.09 12.67 -5.78
C LEU A 186 -3.98 13.75 -6.38
N LYS A 187 -5.29 13.52 -6.42
CA LYS A 187 -6.27 14.50 -6.93
C LYS A 187 -6.82 15.44 -5.84
N SER A 188 -6.30 15.33 -4.62
CA SER A 188 -6.74 16.15 -3.50
C SER A 188 -5.90 17.40 -3.32
N ASN A 189 -6.39 18.31 -2.46
CA ASN A 189 -5.61 19.47 -2.03
C ASN A 189 -4.38 19.10 -1.17
N ARG A 190 -4.22 17.81 -0.82
CA ARG A 190 -3.11 17.27 -0.03
C ARG A 190 -2.14 16.44 -0.90
N SER A 191 -2.19 16.53 -2.22
CA SER A 191 -1.39 15.70 -3.13
C SER A 191 0.13 15.86 -2.98
N GLY A 192 0.60 17.02 -2.52
CA GLY A 192 2.02 17.25 -2.19
C GLY A 192 2.40 16.94 -0.73
N MET A 193 1.47 16.37 0.05
CA MET A 193 1.67 16.03 1.46
C MET A 193 1.86 14.51 1.62
N PRO A 194 2.32 14.02 2.78
CA PRO A 194 2.57 12.59 2.97
C PRO A 194 1.33 11.72 2.72
N PHE A 195 1.52 10.59 2.04
CA PHE A 195 0.56 9.49 1.99
C PHE A 195 1.13 8.31 2.78
N VAL A 196 0.52 7.97 3.91
CA VAL A 196 0.94 6.86 4.76
C VAL A 196 -0.09 5.75 4.64
N ALA A 197 0.34 4.56 4.24
CA ALA A 197 -0.53 3.38 4.16
C ALA A 197 -0.23 2.42 5.32
N LEU A 198 -1.28 1.88 5.92
CA LEU A 198 -1.22 0.85 6.94
C LEU A 198 -2.14 -0.31 6.58
N ASN A 199 -1.57 -1.49 6.36
CA ASN A 199 -2.35 -2.70 6.15
C ASN A 199 -2.59 -3.40 7.50
N CYS A 200 -3.85 -3.38 7.94
CA CYS A 200 -4.26 -3.86 9.26
C CYS A 200 -4.26 -5.39 9.38
N ALA A 201 -4.23 -6.12 8.28
CA ALA A 201 -4.21 -7.58 8.30
C ALA A 201 -2.79 -8.17 8.38
N THR A 202 -1.78 -7.38 8.02
CA THR A 202 -0.38 -7.85 7.97
C THR A 202 0.33 -7.84 9.34
N LEU A 203 -0.25 -7.17 10.34
CA LEU A 203 0.37 -6.95 11.64
C LEU A 203 -0.46 -7.57 12.78
N PRO A 204 0.17 -8.10 13.83
CA PRO A 204 -0.53 -8.48 15.06
C PRO A 204 -1.24 -7.29 15.69
N LYS A 205 -2.37 -7.52 16.36
CA LYS A 205 -3.23 -6.46 16.95
C LYS A 205 -2.46 -5.47 17.84
N ASP A 206 -1.57 -5.98 18.69
CA ASP A 206 -0.77 -5.14 19.61
C ASP A 206 0.25 -4.27 18.86
N VAL A 207 0.74 -4.75 17.70
CA VAL A 207 1.68 -4.01 16.84
C VAL A 207 0.94 -2.94 16.03
N ILE A 208 -0.30 -3.18 15.61
CA ILE A 208 -1.11 -2.18 14.89
C ILE A 208 -1.27 -0.92 15.73
N GLU A 209 -1.60 -1.05 17.02
CA GLU A 209 -1.77 0.11 17.89
C GLU A 209 -0.46 0.89 18.03
N ASN A 210 0.66 0.18 18.16
CA ASN A 210 1.98 0.78 18.25
C ASN A 210 2.42 1.48 16.95
N GLU A 211 2.17 0.90 15.78
CA GLU A 211 2.47 1.56 14.51
C GLU A 211 1.55 2.77 14.29
N LEU A 212 0.27 2.70 14.67
CA LEU A 212 -0.69 3.79 14.54
C LEU A 212 -0.33 5.03 15.35
N PHE A 213 -0.16 4.85 16.66
CA PHE A 213 -0.04 5.95 17.61
C PHE A 213 1.40 6.16 18.08
N GLY A 214 2.32 5.24 17.79
CA GLY A 214 3.68 5.32 18.31
C GLY A 214 3.74 5.05 19.81
N HIS A 215 4.96 5.11 20.35
CA HIS A 215 5.21 4.87 21.78
C HIS A 215 6.25 5.84 22.34
N GLU A 216 6.12 6.09 23.64
CA GLU A 216 7.18 6.69 24.44
C GLU A 216 8.17 5.63 24.93
N LYS A 217 9.37 6.07 25.31
CA LYS A 217 10.39 5.20 25.89
C LYS A 217 9.84 4.52 27.14
N GLY A 218 9.95 3.19 27.22
CA GLY A 218 9.49 2.38 28.35
C GLY A 218 7.99 2.05 28.35
N ALA A 219 7.26 2.29 27.25
CA ALA A 219 5.84 1.97 27.16
C ALA A 219 5.52 0.47 27.30
N PHE A 220 6.42 -0.40 26.85
CA PHE A 220 6.33 -1.86 26.97
C PHE A 220 7.74 -2.49 27.02
N THR A 221 7.82 -3.77 27.35
CA THR A 221 9.10 -4.52 27.35
C THR A 221 9.70 -4.55 25.95
N GLY A 222 10.78 -3.80 25.74
CA GLY A 222 11.43 -3.64 24.43
C GLY A 222 11.36 -2.22 23.85
N ALA A 223 10.56 -1.32 24.44
CA ALA A 223 10.46 0.09 24.05
C ALA A 223 11.69 0.91 24.51
N LEU A 224 12.86 0.65 23.93
CA LEU A 224 14.13 1.28 24.31
C LEU A 224 14.22 2.76 23.93
N LEU A 225 13.53 3.14 22.86
CA LEU A 225 13.48 4.48 22.30
C LEU A 225 12.04 4.90 22.07
N LYS A 226 11.82 6.20 21.89
CA LYS A 226 10.55 6.75 21.44
C LYS A 226 10.41 6.53 19.93
N LYS A 227 9.20 6.18 19.47
CA LYS A 227 8.89 6.01 18.03
C LYS A 227 7.62 6.78 17.67
N PRO A 228 7.64 7.65 16.63
CA PRO A 228 6.43 8.30 16.14
C PRO A 228 5.53 7.30 15.42
N GLY A 229 4.21 7.48 15.54
CA GLY A 229 3.21 6.65 14.86
C GLY A 229 2.83 7.17 13.47
N CYS A 230 2.08 6.36 12.71
CA CYS A 230 1.54 6.70 11.40
C CYS A 230 0.74 8.01 11.41
N PHE A 231 0.01 8.32 12.49
CA PHE A 231 -0.71 9.58 12.63
C PHE A 231 0.20 10.81 12.58
N GLU A 232 1.39 10.73 13.17
CA GLU A 232 2.36 11.83 13.15
C GLU A 232 3.05 11.92 11.79
N LEU A 233 3.41 10.77 11.23
CA LEU A 233 4.02 10.69 9.91
C LEU A 233 3.08 11.19 8.80
N ALA A 234 1.77 11.01 8.98
CA ALA A 234 0.73 11.44 8.06
C ALA A 234 0.20 12.86 8.33
N ASN A 235 0.81 13.61 9.26
CA ASN A 235 0.32 14.94 9.62
C ASN A 235 0.29 15.88 8.40
N HIS A 236 -0.81 16.61 8.22
CA HIS A 236 -1.19 17.39 7.03
C HIS A 236 -1.40 16.59 5.74
N GLY A 237 -1.16 15.28 5.78
CA GLY A 237 -1.26 14.35 4.67
C GLY A 237 -2.52 13.49 4.71
N THR A 238 -2.40 12.28 4.18
CA THR A 238 -3.46 11.27 4.12
C THR A 238 -2.98 9.96 4.74
N LEU A 239 -3.81 9.38 5.61
CA LEU A 239 -3.60 8.06 6.20
C LEU A 239 -4.59 7.08 5.59
N PHE A 240 -4.06 6.06 4.93
CA PHE A 240 -4.81 5.00 4.30
C PHE A 240 -4.79 3.73 5.15
N PHE A 241 -5.96 3.19 5.45
CA PHE A 241 -6.14 1.92 6.14
C PHE A 241 -6.60 0.86 5.16
N ASP A 242 -5.77 -0.14 4.90
CA ASP A 242 -6.22 -1.34 4.20
C ASP A 242 -6.69 -2.39 5.20
N GLU A 243 -7.77 -3.09 4.83
CA GLU A 243 -8.46 -4.09 5.65
C GLU A 243 -8.79 -3.60 7.08
N ILE A 244 -9.37 -2.39 7.19
CA ILE A 244 -9.70 -1.74 8.48
C ILE A 244 -10.59 -2.60 9.40
N ALA A 245 -11.33 -3.56 8.82
CA ALA A 245 -12.16 -4.50 9.56
C ALA A 245 -11.36 -5.49 10.42
N GLU A 246 -10.05 -5.66 10.19
CA GLU A 246 -9.18 -6.51 11.01
C GLU A 246 -8.74 -5.85 12.33
N MET A 247 -8.96 -4.54 12.49
CA MET A 247 -8.62 -3.85 13.72
C MET A 247 -9.42 -4.37 14.92
N SER A 248 -8.80 -4.39 16.10
CA SER A 248 -9.49 -4.68 17.35
C SER A 248 -10.52 -3.57 17.67
N GLN A 249 -11.58 -3.91 18.42
CA GLN A 249 -12.58 -2.93 18.85
C GLN A 249 -11.97 -1.83 19.73
N GLU A 250 -10.97 -2.16 20.55
CA GLU A 250 -10.27 -1.18 21.38
C GLU A 250 -9.48 -0.18 20.51
N THR A 251 -8.76 -0.67 19.51
CA THR A 251 -8.03 0.18 18.56
C THR A 251 -9.00 1.05 17.76
N GLN A 252 -10.15 0.51 17.34
CA GLN A 252 -11.20 1.26 16.65
C GLN A 252 -11.77 2.39 17.52
N ALA A 253 -11.97 2.17 18.82
CA ALA A 253 -12.43 3.21 19.74
C ALA A 253 -11.40 4.35 19.89
N LYS A 254 -10.10 4.02 19.98
CA LYS A 254 -9.01 5.00 20.01
C LYS A 254 -8.90 5.76 18.70
N LEU A 255 -9.06 5.06 17.58
CA LEU A 255 -9.09 5.64 16.24
C LEU A 255 -10.25 6.65 16.10
N LEU A 256 -11.46 6.29 16.53
CA LEU A 256 -12.62 7.19 16.52
C LEU A 256 -12.32 8.49 17.26
N ARG A 257 -11.79 8.37 18.49
CA ARG A 257 -11.42 9.53 19.30
C ARG A 257 -10.35 10.38 18.62
N ALA A 258 -9.37 9.76 17.98
CA ALA A 258 -8.32 10.46 17.25
C ALA A 258 -8.87 11.25 16.05
N ILE A 259 -9.85 10.69 15.33
CA ILE A 259 -10.51 11.35 14.20
C ILE A 259 -11.36 12.53 14.68
N GLU A 260 -12.18 12.32 15.72
CA GLU A 260 -13.11 13.34 16.23
C GLU A 260 -12.39 14.52 16.88
N THR A 261 -11.35 14.25 17.66
CA THR A 261 -10.64 15.28 18.42
C THR A 261 -9.42 15.83 17.71
N GLN A 262 -9.00 15.20 16.59
CA GLN A 262 -7.70 15.44 15.94
C GLN A 262 -6.51 15.38 16.91
N LYS A 263 -6.66 14.57 17.95
CA LYS A 263 -5.69 14.40 19.02
C LYS A 263 -5.62 12.94 19.45
N PHE A 264 -4.42 12.48 19.76
CA PHE A 264 -4.22 11.16 20.34
C PHE A 264 -3.07 11.19 21.34
N ARG A 265 -2.83 10.09 22.04
CA ARG A 265 -1.68 9.91 22.93
C ARG A 265 -0.86 8.73 22.45
N ARG A 266 0.46 8.84 22.52
CA ARG A 266 1.36 7.70 22.29
C ARG A 266 1.15 6.65 23.37
N LEU A 267 1.47 5.40 23.05
CA LEU A 267 1.52 4.32 24.05
C LEU A 267 2.49 4.68 25.18
N GLY A 268 2.03 4.53 26.43
CA GLY A 268 2.80 4.92 27.63
C GLY A 268 2.97 6.43 27.81
N GLY A 269 2.48 7.25 26.89
CA GLY A 269 2.58 8.70 26.92
C GLY A 269 1.40 9.36 27.63
N LYS A 270 1.67 10.49 28.29
CA LYS A 270 0.64 11.36 28.90
C LYS A 270 0.31 12.58 28.04
N GLU A 271 1.20 12.92 27.11
CA GLU A 271 1.06 14.09 26.24
C GLU A 271 0.09 13.81 25.09
N GLU A 272 -0.79 14.77 24.82
CA GLU A 272 -1.65 14.75 23.64
C GLU A 272 -0.93 15.35 22.44
N VAL A 273 -0.92 14.60 21.34
CA VAL A 273 -0.36 15.02 20.05
C VAL A 273 -1.53 15.43 19.17
N LYS A 274 -1.52 16.68 18.68
CA LYS A 274 -2.51 17.18 17.72
C LYS A 274 -2.02 16.91 16.30
N VAL A 275 -2.88 16.35 15.45
CA VAL A 275 -2.56 16.03 14.05
C VAL A 275 -3.74 16.37 13.14
N ASP A 276 -3.44 16.82 11.93
CA ASP A 276 -4.44 17.08 10.89
C ASP A 276 -4.27 16.07 9.75
N VAL A 277 -5.02 14.98 9.80
CA VAL A 277 -4.87 13.86 8.86
C VAL A 277 -6.18 13.60 8.14
N ARG A 278 -6.13 13.48 6.81
CA ARG A 278 -7.26 12.96 6.04
C ARG A 278 -7.25 11.44 6.09
N MET A 279 -8.38 10.82 6.38
CA MET A 279 -8.49 9.37 6.42
C MET A 279 -9.10 8.79 5.14
N ILE A 280 -8.51 7.70 4.66
CA ILE A 280 -9.11 6.80 3.65
C ILE A 280 -9.06 5.39 4.23
N ALA A 281 -10.14 4.63 4.12
CA ALA A 281 -10.20 3.26 4.60
C ALA A 281 -10.65 2.32 3.48
N ALA A 282 -10.18 1.08 3.50
CA ALA A 282 -10.56 0.02 2.59
C ALA A 282 -10.91 -1.27 3.36
N THR A 283 -11.86 -2.03 2.81
CA THR A 283 -12.25 -3.34 3.34
C THR A 283 -12.81 -4.23 2.25
N ASN A 284 -12.56 -5.54 2.36
CA ASN A 284 -13.22 -6.59 1.59
C ASN A 284 -14.39 -7.23 2.33
N LYS A 285 -14.56 -6.93 3.63
CA LYS A 285 -15.65 -7.43 4.46
C LYS A 285 -16.85 -6.51 4.41
N ASN A 286 -18.04 -7.11 4.45
CA ASN A 286 -19.27 -6.36 4.69
C ASN A 286 -19.25 -5.82 6.12
N VAL A 287 -19.20 -4.50 6.25
CA VAL A 287 -18.99 -3.82 7.53
C VAL A 287 -20.31 -3.28 8.05
N GLY A 288 -20.65 -3.66 9.28
CA GLY A 288 -21.86 -3.20 9.97
C GLY A 288 -21.80 -1.72 10.40
N VAL A 289 -22.92 -1.22 10.92
CA VAL A 289 -23.18 0.19 11.30
C VAL A 289 -22.10 0.83 12.19
N ALA A 290 -21.38 0.05 13.00
CA ALA A 290 -20.34 0.57 13.89
C ALA A 290 -19.12 1.15 13.15
N LEU A 291 -18.70 0.55 12.04
CA LEU A 291 -17.58 1.08 11.22
C LEU A 291 -18.02 2.28 10.37
N ILE A 292 -19.32 2.37 10.08
CA ILE A 292 -19.95 3.48 9.34
C ILE A 292 -19.90 4.77 10.17
N LEU A 293 -19.99 4.68 11.51
CA LEU A 293 -19.90 5.85 12.40
C LEU A 293 -18.52 6.51 12.40
N LEU A 294 -17.42 5.72 12.30
CA LEU A 294 -16.05 6.23 12.15
C LEU A 294 -15.89 7.18 10.94
N CYS A 295 -16.67 6.98 9.87
CA CYS A 295 -16.63 7.82 8.67
C CYS A 295 -17.61 9.00 8.71
N SER A 296 -18.58 8.99 9.64
CA SER A 296 -19.65 10.00 9.73
C SER A 296 -19.30 11.17 10.64
N SER A 297 -18.44 10.97 11.64
CA SER A 297 -18.10 12.01 12.63
C SER A 297 -17.34 13.22 12.06
N SER A 298 -16.84 13.14 10.81
CA SER A 298 -16.17 14.27 10.12
C SER A 298 -17.14 15.36 9.62
N ILE A 299 -18.46 15.21 9.81
CA ILE A 299 -19.50 16.11 9.26
C ILE A 299 -19.87 17.25 10.24
N SER A 300 -19.50 17.20 11.52
CA SER A 300 -20.08 18.10 12.54
C SER A 300 -19.41 19.47 12.72
N SER A 301 -18.39 19.86 11.94
CA SER A 301 -17.66 21.14 12.15
C SER A 301 -17.71 22.15 10.98
N GLY A 302 -18.51 21.90 9.93
CA GLY A 302 -18.68 22.82 8.80
C GLY A 302 -19.94 23.69 8.90
N HIS A 303 -19.79 24.94 9.31
CA HIS A 303 -20.83 25.98 9.23
C HIS A 303 -21.22 26.22 7.76
N PHE A 304 -22.43 25.84 7.35
CA PHE A 304 -23.02 26.26 6.06
C PHE A 304 -24.01 27.41 6.30
N PRO A 305 -23.91 28.55 5.59
CA PRO A 305 -24.91 29.60 5.67
C PRO A 305 -26.19 29.14 4.96
N GLY A 306 -27.32 29.57 5.53
CA GLY A 306 -28.62 28.92 5.36
C GLY A 306 -29.25 29.01 3.98
N ASN A 307 -30.24 28.14 3.79
CA ASN A 307 -31.44 28.51 3.06
C ASN A 307 -32.66 27.84 3.72
N THR A 308 -33.66 28.67 3.99
CA THR A 308 -34.92 28.36 4.67
C THR A 308 -35.91 27.67 3.71
N ALA A 309 -36.36 26.47 4.06
CA ALA A 309 -37.70 25.97 3.70
C ALA A 309 -38.07 24.78 4.62
N ASN A 310 -39.19 24.91 5.32
CA ASN A 310 -39.77 23.94 6.26
C ASN A 310 -40.94 23.18 5.57
N PRO A 311 -41.57 22.17 6.20
CA PRO A 311 -41.20 20.75 6.12
C PRO A 311 -42.28 19.92 5.39
N ILE A 312 -41.89 18.87 4.68
CA ILE A 312 -42.83 17.81 4.28
C ILE A 312 -42.22 16.46 4.67
N SER A 313 -42.99 15.75 5.50
CA SER A 313 -42.85 14.38 5.95
C SER A 313 -42.18 13.42 4.95
N GLY A 314 -41.18 12.66 5.40
CA GLY A 314 -40.71 11.48 4.68
C GLY A 314 -39.21 11.21 4.88
N SER A 315 -38.90 10.15 5.63
CA SER A 315 -37.65 9.39 5.62
C SER A 315 -36.35 10.17 5.35
N THR A 316 -35.64 10.49 6.43
CA THR A 316 -34.26 10.99 6.47
C THR A 316 -33.35 10.21 5.51
N THR A 317 -33.11 10.83 4.36
CA THR A 317 -32.16 10.38 3.34
C THR A 317 -30.82 11.04 3.66
N ASN A 318 -29.95 10.34 4.41
CA ASN A 318 -28.58 10.79 4.59
C ASN A 318 -27.78 10.40 3.34
N ALA A 319 -27.27 11.39 2.62
CA ALA A 319 -26.56 11.22 1.36
C ALA A 319 -25.16 10.65 1.59
N TRP A 320 -25.03 9.34 1.43
CA TRP A 320 -23.75 8.64 1.25
C TRP A 320 -23.46 8.51 -0.24
N LYS A 321 -22.25 8.86 -0.69
CA LYS A 321 -21.72 8.35 -1.97
C LYS A 321 -20.89 7.11 -1.67
N CYS A 322 -21.58 5.99 -1.44
CA CYS A 322 -20.98 4.67 -1.59
C CYS A 322 -20.57 4.50 -3.06
N LEU A 323 -19.33 4.10 -3.33
CA LEU A 323 -18.98 3.54 -4.63
C LEU A 323 -19.69 2.19 -4.74
N PRO A 324 -20.61 1.98 -5.70
CA PRO A 324 -21.41 0.76 -5.74
C PRO A 324 -20.52 -0.44 -6.05
N PRO A 325 -20.64 -1.56 -5.31
CA PRO A 325 -20.16 -2.85 -5.76
C PRO A 325 -21.28 -3.50 -6.56
N THR A 326 -21.13 -3.65 -7.88
CA THR A 326 -22.06 -4.48 -8.66
C THR A 326 -21.31 -5.34 -9.66
N ILE A 327 -20.98 -6.56 -9.28
CA ILE A 327 -21.01 -7.71 -10.19
C ILE A 327 -21.52 -8.93 -9.41
N GLY A 328 -22.78 -9.31 -9.66
CA GLY A 328 -23.22 -10.71 -9.54
C GLY A 328 -23.07 -11.39 -10.91
N PRO A 329 -22.87 -12.71 -10.99
CA PRO A 329 -22.66 -13.38 -12.26
C PRO A 329 -23.95 -13.42 -13.07
N ALA A 330 -23.87 -13.03 -14.34
CA ALA A 330 -24.94 -13.18 -15.31
C ALA A 330 -24.74 -14.45 -16.16
N THR A 331 -25.88 -14.99 -16.62
CA THR A 331 -26.14 -16.12 -17.54
C THR A 331 -26.42 -17.44 -16.80
N SER A 332 -27.46 -18.22 -17.11
CA SER A 332 -28.31 -18.34 -18.30
C SER A 332 -29.69 -18.94 -17.92
N GLY A 333 -30.74 -18.61 -18.67
CA GLY A 333 -32.14 -18.79 -18.27
C GLY A 333 -32.76 -20.19 -18.45
N LYS A 334 -34.02 -20.28 -18.01
CA LYS A 334 -35.18 -20.74 -18.79
C LYS A 334 -36.46 -20.71 -17.93
N SER A 335 -37.49 -20.06 -18.48
CA SER A 335 -38.93 -20.36 -18.41
C SER A 335 -39.58 -20.75 -17.07
N GLY A 336 -40.65 -20.04 -16.70
CA GLY A 336 -41.75 -20.67 -15.97
C GLY A 336 -42.54 -19.77 -15.02
N THR A 337 -43.54 -19.08 -15.56
CA THR A 337 -44.91 -18.89 -15.01
C THR A 337 -45.12 -18.41 -13.56
N TRP A 338 -45.89 -17.33 -13.49
CA TRP A 338 -46.59 -16.78 -12.33
C TRP A 338 -47.49 -17.80 -11.62
N SER A 339 -47.56 -17.76 -10.28
CA SER A 339 -48.82 -17.59 -9.51
C SER A 339 -48.63 -17.63 -7.98
N SER A 340 -49.35 -16.73 -7.30
CA SER A 340 -49.98 -16.82 -5.97
C SER A 340 -49.15 -16.99 -4.68
N ALA A 341 -49.19 -15.94 -3.84
CA ALA A 341 -49.19 -16.00 -2.36
C ALA A 341 -50.46 -16.73 -1.83
N PRO A 342 -50.72 -16.90 -0.51
CA PRO A 342 -49.93 -16.69 0.73
C PRO A 342 -49.73 -18.05 1.49
N TRP A 343 -48.98 -18.18 2.59
CA TRP A 343 -49.18 -17.74 3.99
C TRP A 343 -47.83 -17.74 4.71
#